data_AF-A0A832F7F1-F1
#
_entry.id   AF-A0A832F7F1-F1
#
_cell.length_a   1.000
_cell.length_b   1.000
_cell.length_c   1.000
_cell.angle_alpha   90.00
_cell.angle_beta   90.00
_cell.angle_gamma   90.00
#
_symmetry.space_group_name_H-M   'P 1'
#
loop_
_entity.id
_entity.type
_entity.pdbx_description
1 polymer ?
#
loop_
_entity_poly.entity_id
_entity_poly.type
_entity_poly.pdbx_seq_one_letter_code
_entity_poly.pdbx_strand_id
1 'polypeptide(L)'
;MRNKKTIAIAILLAIALVFVMGADWASETFRRFFKSYFADIALPFGYYFLLVIVEDRHQQFRNWYIKCAAIFGLCALSETLQYFGIYALAIVFDPLDYLMYALGVLLAALVDRVIFKRLFVFWH
;
A
#
# COMPACT_ATOMS: atom_id res chain seq x y z
N MET A 1 -19.96 5.80 5.79
CA MET A 1 -18.80 6.02 4.89
C MET A 1 -17.85 7.11 5.41
N ARG A 2 -18.35 8.18 6.05
CA ARG A 2 -17.50 9.17 6.74
C ARG A 2 -16.47 8.52 7.69
N ASN A 3 -16.90 7.60 8.55
CA ASN A 3 -16.02 6.91 9.50
C ASN A 3 -14.96 6.03 8.81
N LYS A 4 -15.33 5.32 7.72
CA LYS A 4 -14.38 4.51 6.93
C LYS A 4 -13.29 5.39 6.30
N LYS A 5 -13.70 6.52 5.72
CA LYS A 5 -12.78 7.53 5.16
C LYS A 5 -11.85 8.11 6.22
N THR A 6 -12.38 8.45 7.41
CA THR A 6 -11.55 8.94 8.52
C THR A 6 -10.47 7.93 8.91
N ILE A 7 -10.81 6.64 9.01
CA ILE A 7 -9.84 5.58 9.33
C ILE A 7 -8.80 5.45 8.22
N ALA A 8 -9.23 5.39 6.95
CA ALA A 8 -8.31 5.29 5.82
C ALA A 8 -7.34 6.50 5.76
N ILE A 9 -7.84 7.71 5.99
CA ILE A 9 -7.01 8.92 6.07
C ILE A 9 -6.05 8.85 7.26
N ALA A 10 -6.50 8.38 8.43
CA ALA A 10 -5.63 8.24 9.60
C ALA A 10 -4.49 7.24 9.34
N ILE A 11 -4.77 6.13 8.65
CA ILE A 11 -3.75 5.16 8.23
C ILE A 11 -2.73 5.80 7.28
N LEU A 12 -3.21 6.54 6.27
CA LEU A 12 -2.34 7.24 5.32
C LEU A 12 -1.45 8.27 6.02
N LEU A 13 -1.99 9.02 6.97
CA LEU A 13 -1.22 9.98 7.77
C LEU A 13 -0.19 9.28 8.66
N ALA A 14 -0.54 8.12 9.26
CA ALA A 14 0.40 7.33 10.04
C ALA A 14 1.55 6.79 9.18
N ILE A 15 1.25 6.28 7.99
CA ILE A 15 2.28 5.85 7.03
C ILE A 15 3.18 7.02 6.65
N ALA A 16 2.59 8.17 6.28
CA ALA A 16 3.35 9.37 5.93
C ALA A 16 4.23 9.85 7.08
N LEU A 17 3.74 9.82 8.32
CA LEU A 17 4.52 10.17 9.51
C LEU A 17 5.73 9.25 9.67
N VAL A 18 5.55 7.94 9.48
CA VAL A 18 6.66 6.97 9.55
C VAL A 18 7.71 7.25 8.46
N PHE A 19 7.29 7.60 7.24
CA PHE A 19 8.22 8.02 6.18
C PHE A 19 8.98 9.30 6.54
N VAL A 20 8.32 10.30 7.12
CA VAL A 20 8.95 11.57 7.51
C VAL A 20 9.92 11.39 8.67
N MET A 21 9.56 10.58 9.67
CA MET A 21 10.45 10.26 10.79
C MET A 21 11.67 9.46 10.34
N GLY A 22 11.50 8.61 9.32
CA GLY A 22 12.53 7.68 8.88
C GLY A 22 12.89 6.65 9.95
N ALA A 23 13.98 5.93 9.71
CA ALA A 23 14.51 4.89 10.60
C ALA A 23 15.91 5.20 11.13
N ASP A 24 16.30 6.47 11.16
CA ASP A 24 17.64 6.88 11.63
C ASP A 24 17.83 6.65 13.14
N TRP A 25 16.72 6.52 13.89
CA TRP A 25 16.71 6.17 15.31
C TRP A 25 16.84 4.66 15.58
N ALA A 26 16.75 3.81 14.55
CA ALA A 26 16.70 2.37 14.71
C ALA A 26 18.07 1.69 14.50
N SER A 27 18.17 0.42 14.92
CA SER A 27 19.38 -0.39 14.71
C SER A 27 19.77 -0.50 13.23
N GLU A 28 21.05 -0.74 12.95
CA GLU A 28 21.58 -0.75 11.58
C GLU A 28 20.85 -1.73 10.65
N THR A 29 20.51 -2.93 11.16
CA THR A 29 19.76 -3.95 10.43
C THR A 29 18.35 -3.47 10.09
N PHE A 30 17.67 -2.85 11.06
CA PHE A 30 16.32 -2.32 10.86
C PHE A 30 16.31 -1.14 9.88
N ARG A 31 17.33 -0.28 9.97
CA ARG A 31 17.52 0.85 9.05
C ARG A 31 17.74 0.38 7.61
N ARG A 32 18.50 -0.70 7.39
CA ARG A 32 18.68 -1.29 6.05
C ARG A 32 17.37 -1.86 5.52
N PHE A 33 16.66 -2.64 6.32
CA PHE A 33 15.35 -3.17 5.93
C PHE A 33 14.34 -2.05 5.60
N PHE A 34 14.31 -1.00 6.43
CA PHE A 34 13.44 0.15 6.23
C PHE A 34 13.77 0.91 4.93
N LYS A 35 15.06 1.09 4.62
CA LYS A 35 15.47 1.76 3.39
C LYS A 35 15.27 0.90 2.13
N SER A 36 15.29 -0.43 2.27
CA SER A 36 15.28 -1.35 1.12
C SER A 36 13.92 -1.96 0.79
N TYR A 37 13.01 -2.16 1.75
CA TYR A 37 11.77 -2.90 1.50
C TYR A 37 10.51 -2.27 2.12
N PHE A 38 10.66 -1.36 3.09
CA PHE A 38 9.50 -0.78 3.75
C PHE A 38 8.63 0.01 2.79
N ALA A 39 9.24 0.76 1.86
CA ALA A 39 8.50 1.53 0.88
C ALA A 39 7.66 0.62 -0.03
N ASP A 40 8.25 -0.49 -0.46
CA ASP A 40 7.64 -1.42 -1.42
C ASP A 40 6.48 -2.20 -0.81
N ILE A 41 6.40 -2.26 0.52
CA ILE A 41 5.23 -2.82 1.23
C ILE A 41 4.24 -1.71 1.61
N ALA A 42 4.73 -0.60 2.18
CA ALA A 42 3.90 0.46 2.74
C ALA A 42 3.14 1.26 1.68
N LEU A 43 3.72 1.47 0.49
CA LEU A 43 3.07 2.20 -0.60
C LEU A 43 1.86 1.45 -1.16
N PRO A 44 1.96 0.17 -1.60
CA PRO A 44 0.77 -0.58 -2.03
C PRO A 44 -0.28 -0.70 -0.92
N PHE A 45 0.16 -0.86 0.33
CA PHE A 45 -0.73 -0.91 1.47
C PHE A 45 -1.52 0.41 1.62
N GLY A 46 -0.84 1.55 1.55
CA GLY A 46 -1.46 2.88 1.58
C GLY A 46 -2.39 3.12 0.39
N TYR A 47 -1.96 2.80 -0.82
CA TYR A 47 -2.77 2.98 -2.04
C TYR A 47 -4.07 2.17 -2.01
N TYR A 48 -4.06 0.98 -1.42
CA TYR A 48 -5.28 0.21 -1.20
C TYR A 48 -6.31 1.02 -0.37
N PHE A 49 -5.88 1.65 0.73
CA PHE A 49 -6.75 2.49 1.56
C PHE A 49 -7.14 3.80 0.87
N LEU A 50 -6.34 4.30 -0.06
CA LEU A 50 -6.74 5.40 -0.93
C LEU A 50 -7.93 4.99 -1.82
N LEU A 51 -7.92 3.76 -2.37
CA LEU A 51 -9.08 3.21 -3.09
C LEU A 51 -10.31 3.01 -2.21
N VAL A 52 -10.14 2.71 -0.91
CA VAL A 52 -11.25 2.67 0.06
C VAL A 52 -11.91 4.05 0.20
N ILE A 53 -11.16 5.16 0.08
CA ILE A 53 -11.73 6.51 0.18
C ILE A 53 -12.62 6.84 -1.02
N VAL A 54 -12.26 6.36 -2.22
CA VAL A 54 -12.97 6.66 -3.47
C VAL A 54 -14.03 5.62 -3.85
N GLU A 55 -14.19 4.55 -3.07
CA GLU A 55 -15.17 3.47 -3.32
C GLU A 55 -16.62 3.98 -3.41
N ASP A 56 -16.91 5.10 -2.73
CA ASP A 56 -18.21 5.78 -2.76
C ASP A 56 -18.56 6.33 -4.15
N ARG A 57 -17.56 6.80 -4.91
CA ARG A 57 -17.74 7.41 -6.23
C ARG A 57 -17.63 6.39 -7.36
N HIS A 58 -16.85 5.33 -7.14
CA HIS A 58 -16.55 4.31 -8.15
C HIS A 58 -16.92 2.92 -7.61
N GLN A 59 -18.10 2.44 -8.01
CA GLN A 59 -18.65 1.17 -7.52
C GLN A 59 -17.75 -0.04 -7.81
N GLN A 60 -16.92 0.01 -8.85
CA GLN A 60 -15.94 -1.03 -9.20
C GLN A 60 -14.95 -1.28 -8.05
N PHE A 61 -14.58 -0.24 -7.30
CA PHE A 61 -13.69 -0.38 -6.16
C PHE A 61 -14.39 -0.86 -4.89
N ARG A 62 -15.71 -1.15 -4.85
CA ARG A 62 -16.30 -1.79 -3.65
C ARG A 62 -15.78 -3.21 -3.42
N ASN A 63 -15.37 -3.89 -4.51
CA ASN A 63 -14.84 -5.24 -4.44
C ASN A 63 -13.35 -5.21 -4.07
N TRP A 64 -13.01 -5.83 -2.94
CA TRP A 64 -11.64 -5.83 -2.42
C TRP A 64 -10.64 -6.46 -3.39
N TYR A 65 -11.01 -7.53 -4.10
CA TYR A 65 -10.14 -8.17 -5.11
C TYR A 65 -9.79 -7.21 -6.25
N ILE A 66 -10.71 -6.32 -6.64
CA ILE A 66 -10.48 -5.33 -7.70
C ILE A 66 -9.50 -4.27 -7.22
N LYS A 67 -9.61 -3.81 -5.97
CA LYS A 67 -8.60 -2.92 -5.37
C LYS A 67 -7.24 -3.59 -5.38
N CYS A 68 -7.15 -4.85 -4.96
CA CYS A 68 -5.90 -5.59 -4.95
C CYS A 68 -5.28 -5.71 -6.34
N ALA A 69 -6.07 -6.16 -7.32
CA ALA A 69 -5.61 -6.32 -8.69
C ALA A 69 -5.19 -4.97 -9.32
N ALA A 70 -5.92 -3.90 -9.04
CA ALA A 70 -5.59 -2.57 -9.53
C ALA A 70 -4.27 -2.06 -8.95
N ILE A 71 -4.09 -2.11 -7.63
CA ILE A 71 -2.84 -1.63 -7.00
C ILE A 71 -1.66 -2.51 -7.37
N PHE A 72 -1.79 -3.83 -7.28
CA PHE A 72 -0.73 -4.75 -7.68
C PHE A 72 -0.37 -4.56 -9.15
N GLY A 73 -1.38 -4.45 -10.03
CA GLY A 73 -1.17 -4.23 -11.46
C GLY A 73 -0.47 -2.91 -11.76
N LEU A 74 -0.80 -1.82 -11.06
CA LEU A 74 -0.13 -0.53 -11.23
C LEU A 74 1.32 -0.55 -10.74
N CYS A 75 1.59 -1.16 -9.58
CA CYS A 75 2.94 -1.32 -9.06
C CYS A 75 3.78 -2.24 -9.96
N ALA A 76 3.22 -3.37 -10.39
CA ALA A 76 3.86 -4.31 -11.30
C ALA A 76 4.15 -3.70 -12.68
N LEU A 77 3.21 -2.90 -13.20
CA LEU A 77 3.39 -2.17 -14.46
C LEU A 77 4.50 -1.13 -14.30
N SER A 78 4.51 -0.37 -13.20
CA SER A 78 5.58 0.58 -12.88
C SER A 78 6.95 -0.12 -12.89
N GLU A 79 7.07 -1.28 -12.26
CA GLU A 79 8.29 -2.10 -12.24
C GLU A 79 8.68 -2.62 -13.63
N THR A 80 7.69 -3.06 -14.41
CA THR A 80 7.90 -3.51 -15.80
C THR A 80 8.38 -2.35 -16.69
N LEU A 81 7.86 -1.13 -16.49
CA LEU A 81 8.31 0.04 -17.24
C LEU A 81 9.75 0.45 -16.86
N GLN A 82 10.13 0.28 -15.59
CA GLN A 82 11.52 0.46 -15.15
C GLN A 82 12.47 -0.54 -15.84
N TYR A 83 12.04 -1.81 -15.97
CA TYR A 83 12.78 -2.82 -16.74
C TYR A 83 13.02 -2.41 -18.20
N PHE A 84 12.04 -1.77 -18.85
CA PHE A 84 12.19 -1.24 -20.23
C PHE A 84 12.99 0.08 -20.32
N GLY A 85 13.53 0.58 -19.20
CA GLY A 85 14.39 1.76 -19.18
C GLY A 85 13.63 3.09 -19.39
N ILE A 86 12.33 3.14 -19.10
CA ILE A 86 11.55 4.37 -19.18
C ILE A 86 11.92 5.25 -17.97
N TYR A 87 12.69 6.31 -18.24
CA TYR A 87 13.36 7.22 -17.28
C TYR A 87 12.46 7.92 -16.25
N ALA A 88 11.13 7.81 -16.36
CA ALA A 88 10.19 8.45 -15.43
C ALA A 88 10.18 7.80 -14.03
N LEU A 89 10.69 6.57 -13.91
CA LEU A 89 10.76 5.77 -12.69
C LEU A 89 12.19 5.20 -12.64
N ALA A 90 12.78 5.10 -11.44
CA ALA A 90 14.21 4.79 -11.25
C ALA A 90 14.70 3.55 -12.05
N ILE A 91 15.99 3.50 -12.40
CA ILE A 91 16.60 2.41 -13.19
C ILE A 91 17.09 1.30 -12.24
N VAL A 92 16.23 0.81 -11.35
CA VAL A 92 16.59 -0.24 -10.39
C VAL A 92 15.49 -1.30 -10.42
N PHE A 93 15.61 -2.23 -11.37
CA PHE A 93 14.71 -3.38 -11.44
C PHE A 93 15.09 -4.42 -10.39
N ASP A 94 14.22 -4.68 -9.42
CA ASP A 94 14.36 -5.79 -8.47
C ASP A 94 13.12 -6.72 -8.55
N PRO A 95 13.28 -7.98 -9.02
CA PRO A 95 12.18 -8.95 -9.01
C PRO A 95 11.54 -9.19 -7.64
N LEU A 96 12.25 -8.92 -6.54
CA LEU A 96 11.71 -9.00 -5.19
C LEU A 96 10.63 -7.95 -4.92
N ASP A 97 10.62 -6.85 -5.67
CA ASP A 97 9.62 -5.78 -5.49
C ASP A 97 8.23 -6.26 -5.84
N TYR A 98 8.06 -7.14 -6.84
CA TYR A 98 6.77 -7.79 -7.10
C TYR A 98 6.25 -8.55 -5.88
N LEU A 99 7.14 -9.23 -5.15
CA LEU A 99 6.77 -9.96 -3.95
C LEU A 99 6.40 -8.99 -2.82
N MET A 100 7.14 -7.89 -2.66
CA MET A 100 6.82 -6.85 -1.68
C MET A 100 5.50 -6.14 -1.99
N TYR A 101 5.24 -5.82 -3.25
CA TYR A 101 3.97 -5.27 -3.71
C TYR A 101 2.80 -6.22 -3.42
N ALA A 102 2.98 -7.51 -3.73
CA ALA A 102 1.98 -8.53 -3.42
C ALA A 102 1.72 -8.62 -1.90
N LEU A 103 2.78 -8.60 -1.08
CA LEU A 103 2.66 -8.62 0.38
C LEU A 103 1.93 -7.38 0.91
N GLY A 104 2.29 -6.17 0.45
CA GLY A 104 1.65 -4.93 0.86
C GLY A 104 0.15 -4.91 0.56
N VAL A 105 -0.24 -5.34 -0.64
CA VAL A 105 -1.64 -5.43 -1.07
C VAL A 105 -2.41 -6.49 -0.27
N LEU A 106 -1.82 -7.68 -0.07
CA LEU A 106 -2.46 -8.75 0.70
C LEU A 106 -2.64 -8.37 2.17
N LEU A 107 -1.64 -7.71 2.77
CA LEU A 107 -1.74 -7.19 4.13
C LEU A 107 -2.86 -6.16 4.24
N ALA A 108 -2.98 -5.24 3.29
CA ALA A 108 -4.06 -4.26 3.28
C ALA A 108 -5.43 -4.93 3.16
N ALA A 109 -5.56 -5.91 2.28
CA ALA A 109 -6.80 -6.69 2.13
C ALA A 109 -7.15 -7.46 3.41
N LEU A 110 -6.16 -8.06 4.09
CA LEU A 110 -6.36 -8.75 5.36
C LEU A 110 -6.84 -7.78 6.44
N VAL A 111 -6.19 -6.62 6.57
CA VAL A 111 -6.60 -5.58 7.53
C VAL A 111 -8.04 -5.12 7.24
N ASP A 112 -8.34 -4.82 5.98
CA ASP A 112 -9.67 -4.36 5.54
C ASP A 112 -10.77 -5.42 5.76
N ARG A 113 -10.49 -6.69 5.45
CA ARG A 113 -11.50 -7.76 5.43
C ARG A 113 -11.64 -8.52 6.73
N VAL A 114 -10.55 -8.69 7.48
CA VAL A 114 -10.53 -9.51 8.69
C VAL A 114 -10.51 -8.63 9.93
N ILE A 115 -9.56 -7.70 10.00
CA ILE A 115 -9.36 -6.89 11.22
C ILE A 115 -10.47 -5.85 11.35
N PHE A 116 -10.69 -5.03 10.32
CA PHE A 116 -11.67 -3.95 10.40
C PHE A 116 -13.12 -4.44 10.46
N LYS A 117 -13.45 -5.55 9.81
CA LYS A 117 -14.77 -6.19 9.98
C LYS A 117 -15.04 -6.67 11.41
N ARG A 118 -13.99 -7.06 12.15
CA ARG A 118 -14.11 -7.48 13.56
C ARG A 118 -14.11 -6.31 14.52
N LEU A 119 -13.29 -5.29 14.26
CA LEU A 119 -13.14 -4.14 15.16
C LEU A 119 -14.23 -3.09 14.99
N PHE A 120 -14.73 -2.88 13.77
CA PHE A 120 -15.66 -1.81 13.46
C PHE A 120 -16.99 -2.37 12.95
N VAL A 121 -18.04 -2.18 13.74
CA VAL A 121 -19.42 -2.62 13.40
C VAL A 121 -19.92 -2.01 12.09
N PHE A 122 -19.42 -0.84 11.69
CA PHE A 122 -19.81 -0.17 10.45
C PHE A 122 -18.98 -0.60 9.21
N TRP A 123 -18.08 -1.56 9.36
CA TRP A 123 -17.19 -2.02 8.29
C TRP A 123 -17.78 -3.21 7.54
N HIS A 124 -18.72 -2.93 6.64
CA HIS A 124 -19.37 -3.91 5.76
C HIS A 124 -18.97 -3.76 4.30
#